data_AF-A0A9Q3K205-F1
#
_entry.id   AF-A0A9Q3K205-F1
#
_cell.length_a   1.000
_cell.length_b   1.000
_cell.length_c   1.000
_cell.angle_alpha   90.00
_cell.angle_beta   90.00
_cell.angle_gamma   90.00
#
_symmetry.space_group_name_H-M   'P 1'
#
loop_
_entity.id
_entity.type
_entity.pdbx_description
1 polymer ?
#
loop_
_entity_poly.entity_id
_entity_poly.type
_entity_poly.pdbx_seq_one_letter_code
_entity_poly.pdbx_strand_id
1 'polypeptide(L)'
;MGGYDERELDVITRPFTTFVTPLGRMQLTRLPQGATNSVAVYQAQMTWILQEEIPESVGIFIDDGGIKGPRSLYNHKTLPENPSIRRFIW
;
A
#
# COMPACT_ATOMS: atom_id res chain seq x y z
N MET A 1 -4.28 -5.98 -1.63
CA MET A 1 -4.75 -6.85 -0.52
C MET A 1 -3.60 -7.76 -0.10
N GLY A 2 -2.58 -7.24 0.58
CA GLY A 2 -1.41 -8.02 1.00
C GLY A 2 -0.63 -7.37 2.15
N GLY A 3 -0.48 -6.05 2.13
CA GLY A 3 0.35 -5.34 3.11
C GLY A 3 -0.02 -5.52 4.59
N TYR A 4 -1.30 -5.58 4.92
CA TYR A 4 -1.76 -5.80 6.32
C TYR A 4 -1.44 -7.21 6.84
N ASP A 5 -1.60 -8.23 5.98
CA ASP A 5 -1.36 -9.64 6.33
C ASP A 5 0.12 -9.99 6.40
N GLU A 6 1.00 -9.14 5.89
CA GLU A 6 2.46 -9.32 5.96
C GLU A 6 3.02 -8.89 7.32
N ARG A 7 2.36 -7.96 8.02
CA ARG A 7 2.86 -7.45 9.30
C ARG A 7 2.38 -8.30 10.47
N GLU A 8 3.33 -8.92 11.17
CA GLU A 8 3.03 -9.64 12.41
C GLU A 8 2.46 -8.70 13.47
N LEU A 9 1.38 -9.16 14.12
CA LEU A 9 0.85 -8.51 15.30
C LEU A 9 1.61 -9.00 16.54
N ASP A 10 1.87 -8.09 17.48
CA ASP A 10 2.49 -8.41 18.76
C ASP A 10 1.71 -9.51 19.48
N VAL A 11 2.42 -10.55 19.94
CA VAL A 11 1.82 -11.76 20.53
C VAL A 11 0.88 -11.43 21.69
N ILE A 12 1.20 -10.41 22.49
CA ILE A 12 0.40 -9.98 23.65
C ILE A 12 -0.93 -9.37 23.21
N THR A 13 -0.96 -8.74 22.03
CA THR A 13 -2.16 -8.04 21.52
C THR A 13 -3.07 -8.92 20.65
N ARG A 14 -2.61 -10.10 20.20
CA ARG A 14 -3.40 -11.03 19.37
C ARG A 14 -4.75 -11.39 20.00
N PRO A 15 -4.86 -11.68 21.31
CA PRO A 15 -6.15 -12.00 21.92
C PRO A 15 -7.21 -10.87 21.80
N PHE A 16 -6.81 -9.61 21.62
CA PHE A 16 -7.75 -8.49 21.42
C PHE A 16 -8.43 -8.50 20.04
N THR A 17 -7.93 -9.31 19.12
CA THR A 17 -8.49 -9.49 17.77
C THR A 17 -9.36 -10.73 17.66
N THR A 18 -9.83 -11.28 18.80
CA THR A 18 -10.63 -12.50 18.80
C THR A 18 -11.98 -12.29 18.11
N PHE A 19 -12.36 -13.21 17.23
CA PHE A 19 -13.68 -13.29 16.62
C PHE A 19 -14.26 -14.70 16.73
N VAL A 20 -15.59 -14.82 16.59
CA VAL A 20 -16.32 -16.09 16.72
C VAL A 20 -16.82 -16.54 15.36
N THR A 21 -16.60 -17.81 15.05
CA THR A 21 -17.14 -18.49 13.87
C THR A 21 -17.89 -19.75 14.31
N PRO A 22 -18.71 -20.38 13.43
CA PRO A 22 -19.27 -21.71 13.71
C PRO A 22 -18.21 -22.80 13.98
N LEU A 23 -16.95 -22.58 13.55
CA LEU A 23 -15.82 -23.49 13.80
C LEU A 23 -15.13 -23.23 15.14
N GLY A 24 -15.52 -22.18 15.87
CA GLY A 24 -14.95 -21.80 17.16
C GLY A 24 -14.39 -20.38 17.18
N ARG A 25 -13.68 -20.08 18.28
CA ARG A 25 -13.02 -18.79 18.50
C ARG A 25 -11.67 -18.77 17.81
N MET A 26 -11.42 -17.72 17.05
CA MET A 26 -10.17 -17.48 16.34
C MET A 26 -9.64 -16.11 16.72
N GLN A 27 -8.34 -15.88 16.51
CA GLN A 27 -7.70 -14.58 16.69
C GLN A 27 -6.78 -14.30 15.50
N LEU A 28 -6.52 -13.04 15.20
CA LEU A 28 -5.59 -12.65 14.14
C LEU A 28 -4.15 -12.68 14.65
N THR A 29 -3.24 -13.12 13.80
CA THR A 29 -1.79 -13.12 14.04
C THR A 29 -1.07 -12.04 13.23
N ARG A 30 -1.84 -11.31 12.42
CA ARG A 30 -1.43 -10.24 11.51
C ARG A 30 -2.27 -9.00 11.76
N LEU A 31 -1.84 -7.89 11.18
CA LEU A 31 -2.45 -6.59 11.41
C LEU A 31 -3.91 -6.59 10.92
N PRO A 32 -4.91 -6.38 11.81
CA PRO A 32 -6.31 -6.44 11.42
C PRO A 32 -6.70 -5.26 10.52
N GLN A 33 -7.31 -5.53 9.37
CA GLN A 33 -7.94 -4.48 8.58
C GLN A 33 -9.13 -3.88 9.35
N GLY A 34 -9.23 -2.55 9.39
CA GLY A 34 -10.31 -1.85 10.08
C GLY A 34 -10.10 -1.57 11.57
N ALA A 35 -8.97 -1.97 12.18
CA ALA A 35 -8.63 -1.52 13.53
C ALA A 35 -7.97 -0.14 13.51
N THR A 36 -8.24 0.66 14.54
CA THR A 36 -7.85 2.08 14.64
C THR A 36 -6.38 2.34 14.34
N ASN A 37 -5.48 1.52 14.87
CA ASN A 37 -4.04 1.73 14.75
C ASN A 37 -3.40 0.98 13.58
N SER A 38 -4.16 0.15 12.86
CA SER A 38 -3.59 -0.66 11.77
C SER A 38 -3.06 0.21 10.64
N VAL A 39 -3.80 1.24 10.24
CA VAL A 39 -3.35 2.18 9.20
C VAL A 39 -2.05 2.87 9.62
N ALA A 40 -1.96 3.35 10.87
CA ALA A 40 -0.77 4.05 11.34
C ALA A 40 0.47 3.13 11.35
N VAL A 41 0.31 1.88 11.79
CA VAL A 41 1.39 0.88 11.78
C VAL A 41 1.81 0.55 10.34
N TYR A 42 0.83 0.36 9.44
CA TYR A 42 1.08 0.04 8.04
C TYR A 42 1.79 1.20 7.33
N GLN A 43 1.30 2.43 7.50
CA GLN A 43 1.91 3.62 6.92
C GLN A 43 3.36 3.83 7.41
N ALA A 44 3.62 3.62 8.71
CA ALA A 44 4.97 3.70 9.26
C ALA A 44 5.91 2.66 8.63
N GLN A 45 5.44 1.41 8.48
CA GLN A 45 6.20 0.35 7.82
C GLN A 45 6.48 0.70 6.35
N MET A 46 5.47 1.11 5.59
CA MET A 46 5.64 1.45 4.18
C MET A 46 6.55 2.65 3.96
N THR A 47 6.45 3.66 4.83
CA THR A 47 7.36 4.82 4.80
C THR A 47 8.80 4.39 5.06
N TRP A 48 9.03 3.46 5.98
CA TRP A 48 10.38 2.95 6.24
C TRP A 48 10.93 2.13 5.07
N ILE A 49 10.11 1.24 4.48
CA ILE A 49 10.52 0.41 3.33
C ILE A 49 10.89 1.28 2.12
N LEU A 50 10.12 2.35 1.86
CA LEU A 50 10.25 3.17 0.67
C LEU A 50 10.93 4.52 0.95
N GLN A 51 11.63 4.64 2.08
CA GLN A 51 12.21 5.91 2.55
C GLN A 51 13.15 6.57 1.53
N GLU A 52 13.85 5.78 0.71
CA GLU A 52 14.78 6.30 -0.30
C GLU A 52 14.07 6.82 -1.56
N GLU A 53 12.83 6.38 -1.79
CA GLU A 53 12.02 6.76 -2.95
C GLU A 53 11.01 7.87 -2.64
N ILE A 54 10.83 8.19 -1.36
CA ILE A 54 9.91 9.22 -0.88
C ILE A 54 10.66 10.54 -0.67
N PRO A 55 10.13 11.68 -1.16
CA PRO A 55 8.90 11.82 -1.94
C PRO A 55 9.11 11.73 -3.46
N GLU A 56 10.33 11.58 -3.97
CA GLU A 56 10.66 11.84 -5.37
C GLU A 56 9.94 10.91 -6.37
N SER A 57 9.89 9.61 -6.07
CA SER A 57 9.36 8.56 -6.94
C SER A 57 8.07 7.95 -6.38
N VAL A 58 7.88 7.98 -5.06
CA VAL A 58 6.74 7.34 -4.40
C VAL A 58 6.10 8.28 -3.38
N GLY A 59 4.77 8.19 -3.25
CA GLY A 59 4.01 8.80 -2.17
C GLY A 59 3.15 7.75 -1.47
N ILE A 60 3.18 7.74 -0.14
CA ILE A 60 2.35 6.83 0.69
C ILE A 60 1.20 7.62 1.29
N PHE A 61 -0.01 7.09 1.18
CA PHE A 61 -1.21 7.67 1.77
C PHE A 61 -2.15 6.56 2.27
N ILE A 62 -2.27 6.42 3.59
CA ILE A 62 -3.15 5.44 4.24
C ILE A 62 -2.86 4.02 3.73
N ASP A 63 -3.71 3.48 2.86
CA ASP A 63 -3.65 2.12 2.34
C ASP A 63 -2.96 2.04 0.96
N ASP A 64 -2.72 3.19 0.34
CA ASP A 64 -2.24 3.30 -1.04
C ASP A 64 -0.79 3.78 -1.10
N GLY A 65 0.00 3.09 -1.92
CA GLY A 65 1.30 3.55 -2.37
C GLY A 65 1.20 4.03 -3.81
N GLY A 66 1.29 5.33 -4.02
CA GLY A 66 1.30 5.94 -5.35
C GLY A 66 2.71 6.02 -5.91
N ILE A 67 2.94 5.44 -7.08
CA ILE A 67 4.16 5.68 -7.85
C ILE A 67 3.96 6.94 -8.67
N LYS A 68 4.89 7.89 -8.56
CA LYS A 68 4.87 9.13 -9.33
C LYS A 68 5.16 8.82 -10.78
N GLY A 69 4.37 9.43 -11.64
CA GLY A 69 4.56 9.33 -13.07
C GLY A 69 5.84 10.00 -13.55
N PRO A 70 6.11 9.87 -14.84
CA PRO A 70 7.30 10.38 -15.50
C PRO A 70 7.48 11.89 -15.31
N ARG A 71 8.74 12.33 -15.19
CA ARG A 71 9.09 13.76 -15.01
C ARG A 71 8.65 14.67 -16.16
N SER A 72 8.33 14.10 -17.32
CA SER A 72 7.92 14.83 -18.51
C SER A 72 6.80 14.10 -19.24
N LEU A 73 5.85 14.87 -19.75
CA LEU A 73 4.82 14.37 -20.66
C LEU A 73 5.31 14.33 -22.13
N TYR A 74 6.61 14.53 -22.37
CA TYR A 74 7.22 14.65 -23.70
C TYR A 74 6.46 15.61 -24.63
N ASN A 75 5.99 16.76 -24.11
CA ASN A 75 5.17 17.74 -24.83
C ASN A 75 3.93 17.13 -25.51
N HIS A 76 3.34 16.09 -24.90
CA HIS A 76 2.21 15.33 -25.46
C HIS A 76 2.48 14.70 -26.82
N LYS A 77 3.74 14.36 -27.11
CA LYS A 77 4.11 13.65 -28.35
C LYS A 77 3.23 12.44 -28.59
N THR A 78 2.77 12.30 -29.81
CA THR A 78 2.00 11.15 -30.31
C THR A 78 2.92 10.16 -31.01
N LEU A 79 2.44 8.93 -31.21
CA LEU A 79 3.19 7.93 -31.96
C LEU A 79 3.27 8.36 -33.44
N PRO A 80 4.45 8.31 -34.08
CA PRO A 80 4.58 8.62 -35.50
C PRO A 80 3.64 7.82 -36.40
N GLU A 81 3.37 6.57 -36.02
CA GLU A 81 2.53 5.62 -36.75
C GLU A 81 1.03 5.85 -36.52
N ASN A 82 0.66 6.52 -35.42
CA ASN A 82 -0.74 6.83 -35.10
C ASN A 82 -0.85 8.14 -34.29
N PRO A 83 -1.16 9.27 -34.96
CA PRO A 83 -1.29 10.58 -34.31
C PRO A 83 -2.43 10.66 -33.28
N SER A 84 -3.38 9.72 -33.27
CA SER A 84 -4.45 9.66 -32.26
C SER A 84 -4.02 9.03 -30.94
N ILE A 85 -2.84 8.39 -30.88
CA ILE A 85 -2.32 7.73 -29.69
C ILE A 85 -1.13 8.52 -29.14
N ARG A 86 -1.21 8.92 -27.87
CA ARG A 86 -0.09 9.56 -27.15
C ARG A 86 1.01 8.55 -26.87
N ARG A 87 2.27 8.99 -26.91
CA ARG A 87 3.43 8.19 -26.51
C ARG A 87 3.18 7.65 -25.11
N PHE A 88 3.35 6.33 -24.94
CA PHE A 88 3.30 5.71 -23.62
C PHE A 88 4.43 6.27 -22.74
N ILE A 89 4.09 6.65 -21.52
CA ILE A 89 5.03 7.23 -20.58
C ILE A 89 4.93 6.42 -19.29
N TRP A 90 6.02 5.76 -18.93
CA TRP A 90 6.20 5.05 -17.66
C TRP A 90 7.04 5.92 -16.72
#